data_AF-A0A848QLQ8-F1
#
_entry.id   AF-A0A848QLQ8-F1
#
_cell.length_a   1.000
_cell.length_b   1.000
_cell.length_c   1.000
_cell.angle_alpha   90.00
_cell.angle_beta   90.00
_cell.angle_gamma   90.00
#
_symmetry.space_group_name_H-M   'P 1'
#
loop_
_entity.id
_entity.type
_entity.pdbx_description
1 polymer ?
#
loop_
_entity_poly.entity_id
_entity_poly.type
_entity_poly.pdbx_seq_one_letter_code
_entity_poly.pdbx_strand_id
1 'polypeptide(L)' 'MFDRSFFASKLGQASLASVAAMCAFVALSTQMHVAPAYAAALHGETVEIA' A
#
# COMPACT_ATOMS: atom_id res chain seq x y z
N MET A 1 -20.37 12.16 -0.02
CA MET A 1 -19.78 13.50 -0.26
C MET A 1 -18.51 13.31 -1.08
N PHE A 2 -18.67 13.14 -2.40
CA PHE A 2 -17.57 12.94 -3.34
C PHE A 2 -17.31 14.30 -4.01
N ASP A 3 -16.74 15.22 -3.24
CA ASP A 3 -16.50 16.58 -3.70
C ASP A 3 -15.31 16.58 -4.66
N ARG A 4 -15.62 16.48 -5.96
CA ARG A 4 -14.65 16.70 -7.05
C ARG A 4 -13.92 18.05 -6.89
N SER A 5 -14.55 18.99 -6.19
CA SER A 5 -13.98 20.28 -5.78
C SER A 5 -12.73 20.13 -4.91
N PHE A 6 -12.67 19.15 -4.01
CA PHE A 6 -11.48 18.88 -3.19
C PHE A 6 -10.28 18.51 -4.06
N PHE A 7 -10.49 17.64 -5.06
CA PHE A 7 -9.45 17.26 -6.01
C PHE A 7 -9.02 18.42 -6.91
N ALA A 8 -9.87 19.40 -7.18
CA ALA A 8 -9.49 20.60 -7.94
C ALA A 8 -8.63 21.59 -7.12
N SER A 9 -8.61 21.47 -5.79
CA SER A 9 -7.76 22.30 -4.94
C SER A 9 -6.28 21.89 -5.03
N LYS A 10 -5.36 22.83 -4.73
CA LYS A 10 -3.92 22.54 -4.68
C LYS A 10 -3.57 21.42 -3.70
N LEU A 11 -4.29 21.33 -2.58
CA LEU A 11 -4.13 20.29 -1.59
C LEU A 11 -4.60 18.92 -2.11
N GLY A 12 -5.73 18.91 -2.83
CA GLY A 12 -6.25 17.70 -3.49
C GLY A 12 -5.30 17.20 -4.58
N GLN A 13 -4.76 18.09 -5.40
CA GLN A 13 -3.77 17.74 -6.42
C GLN A 13 -2.47 17.20 -5.80
N ALA A 14 -1.98 17.81 -4.72
CA ALA A 14 -0.78 17.32 -4.03
C ALA A 14 -0.98 15.93 -3.41
N SER A 15 -2.13 15.68 -2.78
CA SER A 15 -2.45 14.36 -2.22
C SER A 15 -2.61 13.31 -3.32
N LEU A 16 -3.28 13.64 -4.42
CA LEU A 16 -3.46 12.74 -5.56
C LEU A 16 -2.11 12.45 -6.24
N ALA A 17 -1.21 13.43 -6.36
CA ALA A 17 0.14 13.23 -6.88
C ALA A 17 0.95 12.27 -6.00
N SER A 18 0.85 12.38 -4.68
CA SER A 18 1.54 11.47 -3.75
C SER A 18 1.01 10.04 -3.86
N VAL A 19 -0.31 9.87 -3.91
CA VAL A 19 -0.95 8.55 -4.11
C VAL A 19 -0.55 7.98 -5.47
N ALA A 20 -0.59 8.77 -6.53
CA ALA A 20 -0.20 8.34 -7.87
C ALA A 20 1.28 7.91 -7.92
N ALA A 21 2.18 8.65 -7.25
CA ALA A 21 3.58 8.27 -7.14
C ALA A 21 3.75 6.95 -6.39
N MET A 22 3.03 6.74 -5.29
CA MET A 22 3.03 5.47 -4.55
C MET A 22 2.50 4.32 -5.43
N CYS A 23 1.40 4.52 -6.14
CA CYS A 23 0.84 3.53 -7.06
C CYS A 23 1.81 3.20 -8.20
N ALA A 24 2.47 4.20 -8.78
CA ALA A 24 3.46 4.00 -9.83
C ALA A 24 4.66 3.19 -9.32
N PHE A 25 5.15 3.52 -8.12
CA PHE A 25 6.23 2.78 -7.47
C PHE A 25 5.82 1.34 -7.16
N VAL A 26 4.63 1.12 -6.60
CA VAL A 26 4.10 -0.21 -6.31
C VAL A 26 3.92 -1.02 -7.60
N ALA A 27 3.33 -0.45 -8.64
CA ALA A 27 3.15 -1.12 -9.93
C ALA A 27 4.51 -1.53 -10.53
N LEU A 28 5.49 -0.63 -10.53
CA LEU A 28 6.84 -0.95 -10.99
C LEU A 28 7.51 -2.02 -10.12
N SER A 29 7.34 -1.94 -8.80
CA SER A 29 7.87 -2.92 -7.84
C SER A 29 7.24 -4.31 -8.01
N THR A 30 5.94 -4.39 -8.32
CA THR A 30 5.26 -5.67 -8.57
C THR A 30 5.79 -6.39 -9.82
N GLN A 31 6.27 -5.64 -10.82
CA GLN A 31 6.90 -6.20 -12.02
C GLN A 31 8.32 -6.70 -11.74
N MET A 32 9.01 -6.17 -10.72
CA MET A 32 10.37 -6.55 -10.34
C MET A 32 10.46 -7.82 -9.47
N HIS A 33 9.37 -8.57 -9.29
CA HIS A 33 9.34 -9.83 -8.56
C HIS A 33 9.97 -9.72 -7.16
N VAL A 34 9.32 -8.98 -6.27
CA VAL A 34 9.48 -9.25 -4.84
C VAL A 34 8.61 -10.46 -4.54
N ALA A 35 9.23 -11.58 -4.18
CA ALA A 35 8.55 -12.77 -3.68
C ALA A 35 7.42 -12.36 -2.73
N PRO A 36 6.25 -13.02 -2.75
CA PRO A 36 5.11 -12.60 -1.95
C PRO A 36 5.57 -12.42 -0.50
N ALA A 37 5.55 -11.17 -0.03
CA ALA A 37 5.69 -10.91 1.39
C ALA A 37 4.41 -11.44 2.02
N TYR A 38 4.43 -12.73 2.36
CA TYR A 38 3.47 -13.30 3.29
C TYR A 38 3.51 -12.38 4.51
N ALA A 39 2.45 -11.59 4.70
CA ALA A 39 2.25 -10.86 5.94
C ALA A 39 2.55 -11.86 7.05
N ALA A 40 3.61 -11.62 7.83
CA ALA A 40 4.15 -12.60 8.75
C ALA A 40 3.02 -13.11 9.64
N ALA A 41 2.53 -14.32 9.35
CA ALA A 41 1.61 -15.00 10.23
C ALA A 41 2.38 -15.14 11.53
N LEU A 42 1.89 -14.50 12.59
CA LEU A 42 2.40 -14.69 13.95
C LEU A 42 2.46 -16.20 14.19
N HIS A 43 3.66 -16.77 14.10
CA HIS A 43 3.92 -18.15 14.44
C HIS A 43 3.93 -18.19 15.97
N GLY A 44 2.74 -18.18 16.56
CA GLY A 44 2.56 -18.49 17.97
C GLY A 44 3.08 -19.91 18.18
N GLU A 45 4.20 -20.01 18.86
CA GLU A 45 4.81 -21.26 19.29
C GLU A 45 3.80 -22.07 20.09
N THR A 46 3.15 -23.05 19.46
CA THR A 46 2.40 -24.09 20.16
C THR A 46 3.41 -25.03 20.80
N VAL A 47 3.75 -24.75 22.05
CA VAL A 47 4.50 -25.67 22.92
C VAL A 47 3.69 -26.95 23.10
N GLU A 48 4.14 -28.05 22.50
CA GLU A 48 3.68 -29.40 22.88
C GLU A 48 4.46 -29.86 24.10
N ILE A 49 3.76 -29.97 25.23
CA ILE A 49 4.27 -30.56 26.47
C ILE A 49 3.99 -32.07 26.39
N ALA A 50 5.04 -32.86 26.14
CA ALA A 50 5.04 -34.32 26.24
C ALA A 50 5.78 -34.77 27.49
#